data_AF-A0A4C1S941-F1
#
_entry.id   AF-A0A4C1S941-F1
#
_cell.length_a   1.000
_cell.length_b   1.000
_cell.length_c   1.000
_cell.angle_alpha   90.00
_cell.angle_beta   90.00
_cell.angle_gamma   90.00
#
_symmetry.space_group_name_H-M   'P 1'
#
loop_
_entity.id
_entity.type
_entity.pdbx_description
1 polymer ?
#
loop_
_entity_poly.entity_id
_entity_poly.type
_entity_poly.pdbx_seq_one_letter_code
_entity_poly.pdbx_strand_id
1 'polypeptide(L)'
;MKGGERNTCAVYHPQAIRGGSFMRCYNSIITLILKVLLFSRVSVKGPLYLAEPKIAGYDDAGAGGRPRAEPRSRNISQLQRIPRFMGRYVSASDFYYLICANCEVDMIEADIVLGHLIGNDGPPIPIMAHPPATSSDLSLADFLYTIADHNAGADNPKGVKLDFKSIEAFEASQDQIAPFSKPEVNFQLWLNADILPGPVNSSTVPVDAFRFLKLSSGHPRAVLSIGWTTNYGGDVTSGRYEEGHAEEMLRVLKESLVSQTVTFPVRAGLAAHSQEVLIQLLEQTSELRSTLTVWSSEGDPVDVDELRKLMLTVGLDRTYLDVPQDLKSELHLPVDDDY
;
A
#
# COMPACT_ATOMS: atom_id res chain seq x y z
N MET A 1 28.09 -4.71 -35.61
CA MET A 1 26.69 -4.44 -36.00
C MET A 1 25.82 -5.61 -35.56
N LYS A 2 25.17 -5.50 -34.39
CA LYS A 2 24.05 -6.33 -33.97
C LYS A 2 23.11 -5.39 -33.22
N GLY A 3 21.96 -5.08 -33.82
CA GLY A 3 20.93 -4.21 -33.24
C GLY A 3 19.96 -5.03 -32.41
N GLY A 4 19.78 -4.64 -31.15
CA GLY A 4 18.75 -5.16 -30.28
C GLY A 4 17.39 -4.51 -30.59
N GLU A 5 16.35 -5.33 -30.66
CA GLU A 5 14.97 -4.91 -30.77
C GLU A 5 14.52 -4.34 -29.40
N ARG A 6 14.13 -3.06 -29.39
CA ARG A 6 13.48 -2.41 -28.26
C ARG A 6 11.98 -2.70 -28.35
N ASN A 7 11.43 -3.30 -27.31
CA ASN A 7 9.98 -3.41 -27.11
C ASN A 7 9.42 -2.04 -26.74
N THR A 8 8.79 -1.36 -27.70
CA THR A 8 7.96 -0.17 -27.44
C THR A 8 6.51 -0.60 -27.27
N CYS A 9 5.90 -0.27 -26.14
CA CYS A 9 4.45 -0.37 -25.93
C CYS A 9 3.76 0.66 -26.83
N ALA A 10 3.02 0.20 -27.84
CA ALA A 10 2.32 1.07 -28.79
C ALA A 10 0.96 1.49 -28.20
N VAL A 11 0.75 2.80 -28.10
CA VAL A 11 -0.55 3.43 -27.86
C VAL A 11 -1.49 3.09 -29.01
N TYR A 12 -2.63 2.43 -28.75
CA TYR A 12 -3.63 2.09 -29.77
C TYR A 12 -4.94 2.86 -29.56
N HIS A 13 -5.31 3.66 -30.57
CA HIS A 13 -6.66 4.18 -30.79
C HIS A 13 -7.53 3.08 -31.45
N PRO A 14 -8.87 3.08 -31.26
CA PRO A 14 -9.70 1.93 -31.59
C PRO A 14 -10.16 1.96 -33.06
N GLN A 15 -9.70 0.98 -33.85
CA GLN A 15 -10.47 0.47 -34.99
C GLN A 15 -10.40 -1.06 -35.00
N ALA A 16 -11.57 -1.65 -35.24
CA ALA A 16 -11.83 -3.08 -35.16
C ALA A 16 -10.91 -3.92 -36.06
N ILE A 17 -10.50 -5.10 -35.57
CA ILE A 17 -10.65 -6.43 -36.21
C ILE A 17 -9.99 -7.53 -35.35
N ARG A 18 -10.81 -8.56 -35.03
CA ARG A 18 -10.58 -10.01 -34.82
C ARG A 18 -9.22 -10.52 -34.28
N GLY A 19 -9.29 -11.26 -33.17
CA GLY A 19 -8.39 -12.40 -32.93
C GLY A 19 -8.12 -12.77 -31.47
N GLY A 20 -8.69 -13.91 -31.02
CA GLY A 20 -8.09 -14.87 -30.06
C GLY A 20 -7.90 -14.49 -28.58
N SER A 21 -7.33 -13.33 -28.26
CA SER A 21 -6.92 -13.00 -26.87
C SER A 21 -7.99 -12.27 -26.06
N PHE A 22 -8.89 -11.54 -26.73
CA PHE A 22 -10.00 -10.83 -26.08
C PHE A 22 -11.00 -11.81 -25.42
N MET A 23 -11.11 -13.04 -25.94
CA MET A 23 -12.10 -14.02 -25.50
C MET A 23 -11.73 -14.70 -24.17
N ARG A 24 -10.47 -14.62 -23.70
CA ARG A 24 -10.08 -15.16 -22.39
C ARG A 24 -10.41 -14.17 -21.26
N CYS A 25 -10.08 -12.89 -21.41
CA CYS A 25 -10.43 -11.87 -20.40
C CYS A 25 -11.94 -11.60 -20.35
N TYR A 26 -12.63 -11.56 -21.50
CA TYR A 26 -14.09 -11.34 -21.53
C TYR A 26 -14.86 -12.51 -20.90
N ASN A 27 -14.40 -13.76 -21.11
CA ASN A 27 -15.00 -14.93 -20.46
C ASN A 27 -14.70 -14.97 -18.95
N SER A 28 -13.53 -14.52 -18.49
CA SER A 28 -13.25 -14.39 -17.05
C SER A 28 -14.13 -13.35 -16.37
N ILE A 29 -14.35 -12.18 -17.00
CA ILE A 29 -15.24 -11.13 -16.50
C ILE A 29 -16.68 -11.63 -16.41
N ILE A 30 -17.19 -12.29 -17.47
CA ILE A 30 -18.55 -12.86 -17.47
C ILE A 30 -18.69 -13.99 -16.43
N THR A 31 -17.67 -14.83 -16.27
CA THR A 31 -17.71 -15.93 -15.30
C THR A 31 -17.66 -15.42 -13.85
N LEU A 32 -16.92 -14.34 -13.58
CA LEU A 32 -16.86 -13.71 -12.25
C LEU A 32 -18.18 -12.99 -11.92
N ILE A 33 -18.72 -12.22 -12.86
CA ILE A 33 -20.02 -11.55 -12.71
C ILE A 33 -21.16 -12.58 -12.55
N LEU A 34 -21.15 -13.69 -13.30
CA LEU A 34 -22.13 -14.77 -13.15
C LEU A 34 -21.98 -15.55 -11.83
N LYS A 35 -20.76 -15.75 -11.32
CA LYS A 35 -20.53 -16.38 -10.01
C LYS A 35 -21.08 -15.52 -8.88
N VAL A 36 -20.89 -14.20 -8.93
CA VAL A 36 -21.44 -13.27 -7.93
C VAL A 36 -22.98 -13.24 -7.97
N LEU A 37 -23.58 -13.28 -9.18
CA LEU A 37 -25.05 -13.31 -9.32
C LEU A 37 -25.71 -14.66 -8.97
N LEU A 38 -24.98 -15.78 -9.03
CA LEU A 38 -25.48 -17.12 -8.69
C LEU A 38 -25.36 -17.46 -7.19
N PHE A 39 -24.47 -16.79 -6.44
CA PHE A 39 -24.32 -17.03 -4.99
C PHE A 39 -25.42 -16.37 -4.13
N SER A 40 -26.29 -15.54 -4.71
CA SER A 40 -27.41 -14.93 -3.96
C SER A 40 -28.62 -15.85 -3.74
N ARG A 41 -28.57 -17.13 -4.16
CA ARG A 41 -29.66 -18.09 -3.91
C ARG A 41 -29.20 -19.54 -3.77
N VAL A 42 -28.75 -19.96 -2.59
CA VAL A 42 -29.03 -21.32 -2.06
C VAL A 42 -29.07 -21.29 -0.53
N SER A 43 -30.11 -21.89 0.04
CA SER A 43 -30.30 -22.15 1.46
C SER A 43 -30.21 -23.67 1.72
N VAL A 44 -29.83 -24.01 2.96
CA VAL A 44 -30.22 -25.22 3.74
C VAL A 44 -29.21 -26.41 3.91
N LYS A 45 -28.79 -26.58 5.19
CA LYS A 45 -28.54 -27.80 6.05
C LYS A 45 -27.27 -28.69 5.96
N GLY A 46 -26.42 -28.55 7.00
CA GLY A 46 -25.91 -29.60 7.94
C GLY A 46 -24.82 -30.60 7.50
N PRO A 47 -24.18 -31.37 8.42
CA PRO A 47 -23.83 -31.14 9.82
C PRO A 47 -22.31 -31.13 10.11
N LEU A 48 -21.98 -30.66 11.32
CA LEU A 48 -20.67 -30.66 12.01
C LEU A 48 -20.01 -32.04 12.08
N TYR A 49 -18.68 -32.10 11.88
CA TYR A 49 -17.82 -33.12 12.48
C TYR A 49 -16.56 -32.48 13.08
N LEU A 50 -16.39 -32.72 14.38
CA LEU A 50 -15.22 -32.43 15.20
C LEU A 50 -14.15 -33.51 14.97
N ALA A 51 -12.89 -33.12 14.93
CA ALA A 51 -11.76 -34.04 15.11
C ALA A 51 -10.75 -33.44 16.10
N GLU A 52 -10.58 -34.14 17.22
CA GLU A 52 -9.64 -33.85 18.31
C GLU A 52 -8.19 -34.29 17.96
N PRO A 53 -7.17 -33.77 18.66
CA PRO A 53 -5.77 -33.94 18.30
C PRO A 53 -5.16 -35.23 18.87
N LYS A 54 -4.21 -35.83 18.13
CA LYS A 54 -3.35 -36.90 18.63
C LYS A 54 -2.08 -36.33 19.27
N ILE A 55 -1.91 -36.63 20.55
CA ILE A 55 -0.70 -36.49 21.34
C ILE A 55 0.18 -37.72 21.09
N ALA A 56 1.49 -37.53 20.92
CA ALA A 56 2.49 -38.58 21.12
C ALA A 56 3.70 -37.95 21.81
N GLY A 57 4.07 -38.50 22.97
CA GLY A 57 5.30 -38.18 23.68
C GLY A 57 6.41 -39.21 23.42
N TYR A 58 7.62 -38.87 23.88
CA TYR A 58 8.52 -39.63 24.75
C TYR A 58 10.02 -39.41 24.40
N ASP A 59 10.69 -38.74 25.34
CA ASP A 59 12.03 -38.85 25.94
C ASP A 59 13.36 -39.10 25.18
N ASP A 60 14.30 -38.23 25.57
CA ASP A 60 15.67 -38.41 26.09
C ASP A 60 16.97 -38.28 25.26
N ALA A 61 17.86 -37.49 25.88
CA ALA A 61 19.31 -37.36 25.89
C ALA A 61 20.19 -37.72 24.67
N GLY A 62 21.03 -36.75 24.27
CA GLY A 62 22.26 -37.01 23.51
C GLY A 62 23.13 -35.77 23.28
N ALA A 63 24.24 -35.67 24.00
CA ALA A 63 25.25 -34.63 23.89
C ALA A 63 25.94 -34.57 22.51
N GLY A 64 26.29 -33.37 22.03
CA GLY A 64 27.23 -33.22 20.92
C GLY A 64 27.29 -31.82 20.28
N GLY A 65 28.40 -31.12 20.50
CA GLY A 65 29.05 -30.19 19.55
C GLY A 65 28.24 -29.01 18.98
N ARG A 66 28.57 -27.78 19.41
CA ARG A 66 28.22 -26.55 18.67
C ARG A 66 28.90 -26.55 17.30
N PRO A 67 28.19 -26.43 16.18
CA PRO A 67 28.80 -26.00 14.93
C PRO A 67 28.87 -24.47 14.90
N ARG A 68 30.06 -23.96 14.65
CA ARG A 68 30.34 -22.56 14.33
C ARG A 68 29.57 -22.21 13.05
N ALA A 69 28.58 -21.32 13.14
CA ALA A 69 27.87 -20.83 11.98
C ALA A 69 28.81 -19.91 11.17
N GLU A 70 29.24 -20.39 10.00
CA GLU A 70 29.79 -19.53 8.96
C GLU A 70 28.69 -18.60 8.42
N PRO A 71 28.99 -17.34 8.11
CA PRO A 71 28.01 -16.43 7.53
C PRO A 71 27.66 -16.92 6.13
N ARG A 72 26.45 -17.46 5.95
CA ARG A 72 25.92 -17.76 4.62
C ARG A 72 25.86 -16.47 3.82
N SER A 73 26.66 -16.44 2.77
CA SER A 73 26.58 -15.48 1.68
C SER A 73 25.17 -15.50 1.08
N ARG A 74 24.42 -14.44 1.39
CA ARG A 74 23.49 -13.69 0.53
C ARG A 74 22.90 -14.43 -0.69
N ASN A 75 21.57 -14.57 -0.69
CA ASN A 75 20.77 -14.53 -1.91
C ASN A 75 20.16 -13.11 -2.00
N ILE A 76 20.85 -12.19 -2.68
CA ILE A 76 20.42 -10.79 -2.91
C ILE A 76 19.39 -10.70 -4.05
N SER A 77 18.95 -11.82 -4.63
CA SER A 77 18.04 -11.81 -5.80
C SER A 77 16.58 -11.45 -5.47
N GLN A 78 16.31 -10.81 -4.33
CA GLN A 78 15.08 -10.08 -4.04
C GLN A 78 15.37 -8.58 -3.92
N LEU A 79 16.19 -8.04 -4.83
CA LEU A 79 16.10 -6.62 -5.16
C LEU A 79 14.63 -6.37 -5.51
N GLN A 80 13.91 -5.77 -4.57
CA GLN A 80 12.56 -5.26 -4.78
C GLN A 80 12.66 -4.40 -6.03
N ARG A 81 12.07 -4.87 -7.14
CA ARG A 81 11.71 -3.98 -8.24
C ARG A 81 11.05 -2.79 -7.59
N ILE A 82 11.61 -1.59 -7.79
CA ILE A 82 11.02 -0.31 -7.36
C ILE A 82 9.50 -0.42 -7.53
N PRO A 83 8.69 -0.43 -6.46
CA PRO A 83 7.25 -0.40 -6.60
C PRO A 83 6.91 0.94 -7.26
N ARG A 84 6.61 0.86 -8.54
CA ARG A 84 6.83 1.96 -9.49
C ARG A 84 5.60 2.83 -9.68
N PHE A 85 4.48 2.45 -9.07
CA PHE A 85 3.26 3.22 -9.13
C PHE A 85 2.26 2.76 -8.07
N MET A 86 1.63 3.74 -7.43
CA MET A 86 0.46 3.58 -6.60
C MET A 86 -0.72 4.22 -7.33
N GLY A 87 -1.83 3.50 -7.41
CA GLY A 87 -3.05 4.03 -7.98
C GLY A 87 -4.11 4.24 -6.90
N ARG A 88 -4.84 5.36 -6.97
CA ARG A 88 -5.89 5.72 -6.01
C ARG A 88 -7.29 5.62 -6.61
N TYR A 89 -8.27 5.08 -5.87
CA TYR A 89 -9.59 4.75 -6.42
C TYR A 89 -10.75 5.01 -5.46
N VAL A 90 -11.92 5.30 -6.06
CA VAL A 90 -13.14 5.72 -5.35
C VAL A 90 -14.40 4.95 -5.74
N SER A 91 -14.33 4.00 -6.69
CA SER A 91 -15.50 3.19 -7.11
C SER A 91 -15.14 1.73 -7.42
N ALA A 92 -16.12 0.83 -7.32
CA ALA A 92 -15.94 -0.58 -7.70
C ALA A 92 -15.56 -0.76 -9.17
N SER A 93 -16.17 0.01 -10.07
CA SER A 93 -15.98 -0.12 -11.52
C SER A 93 -14.54 0.21 -11.93
N ASP A 94 -13.98 1.29 -11.38
CA ASP A 94 -12.61 1.71 -11.64
C ASP A 94 -11.60 0.71 -11.07
N PHE A 95 -11.88 0.19 -9.87
CA PHE A 95 -11.07 -0.83 -9.21
C PHE A 95 -10.99 -2.13 -10.04
N TYR A 96 -12.13 -2.66 -10.49
CA TYR A 96 -12.16 -3.89 -11.31
C TYR A 96 -11.45 -3.72 -12.65
N TYR A 97 -11.60 -2.57 -13.30
CA TYR A 97 -10.88 -2.29 -14.54
C TYR A 97 -9.38 -2.30 -14.31
N LEU A 98 -8.91 -1.61 -13.28
CA LEU A 98 -7.48 -1.45 -13.05
C LEU A 98 -6.79 -2.74 -12.62
N ILE A 99 -7.36 -3.48 -11.67
CA ILE A 99 -6.77 -4.74 -11.21
C ILE A 99 -6.62 -5.74 -12.37
N CYS A 100 -7.53 -5.70 -13.34
CA CYS A 100 -7.51 -6.58 -14.51
C CYS A 100 -6.66 -6.06 -15.68
N ALA A 101 -6.60 -4.74 -15.89
CA ALA A 101 -6.06 -4.15 -17.12
C ALA A 101 -4.66 -3.54 -16.96
N ASN A 102 -4.25 -3.14 -15.75
CA ASN A 102 -3.03 -2.37 -15.56
C ASN A 102 -1.90 -3.21 -14.95
N CYS A 103 -1.04 -3.75 -15.81
CA CYS A 103 0.15 -4.49 -15.40
C CYS A 103 1.26 -3.60 -14.80
N GLU A 104 1.17 -2.27 -14.94
CA GLU A 104 2.22 -1.32 -14.57
C GLU A 104 2.14 -0.83 -13.12
N VAL A 105 1.03 -1.10 -12.42
CA VAL A 105 0.84 -0.70 -11.01
C VAL A 105 1.21 -1.85 -10.08
N ASP A 106 2.09 -1.63 -9.11
CA ASP A 106 2.48 -2.65 -8.14
C ASP A 106 1.61 -2.63 -6.87
N MET A 107 1.04 -1.47 -6.53
CA MET A 107 0.25 -1.25 -5.32
C MET A 107 -1.08 -0.56 -5.63
N ILE A 108 -2.17 -1.06 -5.06
CA ILE A 108 -3.50 -0.44 -5.15
C ILE A 108 -3.79 0.28 -3.82
N GLU A 109 -4.06 1.57 -3.88
CA GLU A 109 -4.45 2.39 -2.73
C GLU A 109 -5.98 2.57 -2.66
N ALA A 110 -6.50 2.54 -1.44
CA ALA A 110 -7.91 2.76 -1.13
C ALA A 110 -8.06 3.71 0.05
N ASP A 111 -8.78 4.82 -0.14
CA ASP A 111 -9.27 5.65 0.97
C ASP A 111 -10.34 4.88 1.75
N ILE A 112 -10.16 4.75 3.07
CA ILE A 112 -11.08 4.04 3.96
C ILE A 112 -11.77 5.02 4.89
N VAL A 113 -13.10 5.04 4.81
CA VAL A 113 -13.98 5.80 5.71
C VAL A 113 -15.03 4.89 6.34
N LEU A 114 -15.57 5.32 7.48
CA LEU A 114 -16.73 4.69 8.11
C LEU A 114 -18.01 5.28 7.49
N GLY A 115 -18.81 4.46 6.82
CA GLY A 115 -19.97 4.93 6.05
C GLY A 115 -20.93 3.81 5.66
N HIS A 116 -21.72 4.01 4.60
CA HIS A 116 -22.77 3.07 4.20
C HIS A 116 -22.56 2.55 2.77
N LEU A 117 -22.97 1.31 2.51
CA LEU A 117 -23.12 0.85 1.13
C LEU A 117 -24.34 1.52 0.49
N ILE A 118 -24.24 1.90 -0.78
CA ILE A 118 -25.35 2.50 -1.52
C ILE A 118 -26.57 1.56 -1.47
N GLY A 119 -27.70 2.09 -0.98
CA GLY A 119 -28.95 1.33 -0.84
C GLY A 119 -29.04 0.45 0.41
N ASN A 120 -28.13 0.62 1.38
CA ASN A 120 -28.15 -0.09 2.66
C ASN A 120 -28.21 0.89 3.84
N ASP A 121 -29.25 0.76 4.67
CA ASP A 121 -29.49 1.57 5.86
C ASP A 121 -28.99 0.91 7.17
N GLY A 122 -28.12 -0.11 7.06
CA GLY A 122 -27.50 -0.78 8.20
C GLY A 122 -26.55 0.12 9.00
N PRO A 123 -25.93 -0.40 10.08
CA PRO A 123 -24.90 0.34 10.80
C PRO A 123 -23.73 0.67 9.86
N PRO A 124 -23.01 1.78 10.10
CA PRO A 124 -21.92 2.16 9.23
C PRO A 124 -20.78 1.14 9.31
N ILE A 125 -20.18 0.84 8.16
CA ILE A 125 -19.07 -0.10 7.98
C ILE A 125 -17.90 0.57 7.27
N PRO A 126 -16.69 0.02 7.35
CA PRO A 126 -15.57 0.44 6.52
C PRO A 126 -15.88 0.27 5.03
N ILE A 127 -15.80 1.37 4.29
CA ILE A 127 -16.05 1.43 2.85
C ILE A 127 -14.91 2.14 2.14
N MET A 128 -14.77 1.88 0.84
CA MET A 128 -13.86 2.63 -0.03
C MET A 128 -14.51 3.94 -0.46
N ALA A 129 -14.11 5.05 0.15
CA ALA A 129 -14.55 6.36 -0.28
C ALA A 129 -13.56 7.43 0.18
N HIS A 130 -13.46 8.50 -0.59
CA HIS A 130 -12.70 9.68 -0.18
C HIS A 130 -13.64 10.74 0.43
N PRO A 131 -13.32 11.31 1.62
CA PRO A 131 -14.08 12.42 2.17
C PRO A 131 -14.32 13.56 1.17
N PRO A 132 -15.50 14.21 1.19
CA PRO A 132 -16.56 14.08 2.19
C PRO A 132 -17.56 12.94 1.92
N ALA A 133 -17.29 12.04 0.97
CA ALA A 133 -18.20 10.93 0.70
C ALA A 133 -18.29 9.99 1.91
N THR A 134 -19.52 9.65 2.29
CA THR A 134 -19.84 8.72 3.39
C THR A 134 -20.65 7.51 2.90
N SER A 135 -20.71 7.33 1.58
CA SER A 135 -21.35 6.21 0.92
C SER A 135 -20.51 5.70 -0.24
N SER A 136 -20.51 4.39 -0.47
CA SER A 136 -19.79 3.75 -1.58
C SER A 136 -20.55 2.52 -2.08
N ASP A 137 -20.26 2.07 -3.29
CA ASP A 137 -20.70 0.77 -3.79
C ASP A 137 -19.74 -0.37 -3.39
N LEU A 138 -18.63 -0.06 -2.72
CA LEU A 138 -17.59 -1.02 -2.39
C LEU A 138 -17.22 -0.98 -0.89
N SER A 139 -17.38 -2.13 -0.22
CA SER A 139 -16.92 -2.31 1.16
C SER A 139 -15.43 -2.64 1.21
N LEU A 140 -14.78 -2.38 2.35
CA LEU A 140 -13.39 -2.81 2.57
C LEU A 140 -13.23 -4.33 2.44
N ALA A 141 -14.17 -5.10 2.99
CA ALA A 141 -14.15 -6.56 2.90
C ALA A 141 -14.17 -7.04 1.45
N ASP A 142 -15.12 -6.54 0.66
CA ASP A 142 -15.26 -6.93 -0.75
C ASP A 142 -14.00 -6.54 -1.55
N PHE A 143 -13.43 -5.36 -1.27
CA PHE A 143 -12.18 -4.93 -1.87
C PHE A 143 -11.03 -5.90 -1.58
N LEU A 144 -10.77 -6.22 -0.30
CA LEU A 144 -9.66 -7.10 0.07
C LEU A 144 -9.83 -8.53 -0.46
N TYR A 145 -11.06 -9.07 -0.43
CA TYR A 145 -11.34 -10.39 -1.02
C TYR A 145 -11.17 -10.40 -2.54
N THR A 146 -11.55 -9.32 -3.22
CA THR A 146 -11.36 -9.21 -4.68
C THR A 146 -9.87 -9.19 -5.05
N ILE A 147 -9.05 -8.45 -4.29
CA ILE A 147 -7.59 -8.44 -4.52
C ILE A 147 -6.99 -9.81 -4.27
N ALA A 148 -7.38 -10.47 -3.17
CA ALA A 148 -6.86 -11.79 -2.84
C ALA A 148 -7.24 -12.84 -3.89
N ASP A 149 -8.47 -12.82 -4.40
CA ASP A 149 -8.93 -13.72 -5.48
C ASP A 149 -8.15 -13.48 -6.78
N HIS A 150 -7.93 -12.21 -7.15
CA HIS A 150 -7.09 -11.86 -8.29
C HIS A 150 -5.65 -12.38 -8.11
N ASN A 151 -5.05 -12.13 -6.94
CA ASN A 151 -3.65 -12.47 -6.66
C ASN A 151 -3.40 -13.98 -6.55
N ALA A 152 -4.42 -14.80 -6.29
CA ALA A 152 -4.27 -16.25 -6.15
C ALA A 152 -3.76 -16.93 -7.44
N GLY A 153 -3.95 -16.30 -8.61
CA GLY A 153 -3.50 -16.81 -9.90
C GLY A 153 -2.73 -15.80 -10.75
N ALA A 154 -2.32 -14.66 -10.19
CA ALA A 154 -1.65 -13.60 -10.94
C ALA A 154 -0.14 -13.83 -11.04
N ASP A 155 0.43 -13.61 -12.23
CA ASP A 155 1.89 -13.60 -12.44
C ASP A 155 2.57 -12.39 -11.75
N ASN A 156 1.82 -11.31 -11.52
CA ASN A 156 2.27 -10.12 -10.79
C ASN A 156 1.24 -9.73 -9.73
N PRO A 157 1.30 -10.34 -8.53
CA PRO A 157 0.39 -10.02 -7.43
C PRO A 157 0.49 -8.54 -7.03
N LYS A 158 -0.66 -7.91 -6.82
CA LYS A 158 -0.77 -6.50 -6.44
C LYS A 158 -0.73 -6.35 -4.92
N GLY A 159 0.10 -5.46 -4.41
CA GLY A 159 0.02 -5.05 -3.01
C GLY A 159 -1.13 -4.05 -2.78
N VAL A 160 -1.41 -3.78 -1.51
CA VAL A 160 -2.56 -2.98 -1.08
C VAL A 160 -2.12 -1.95 -0.06
N LYS A 161 -2.52 -0.69 -0.23
CA LYS A 161 -2.39 0.36 0.78
C LYS A 161 -3.78 0.85 1.19
N LEU A 162 -4.09 0.67 2.47
CA LEU A 162 -5.35 1.13 3.06
C LEU A 162 -5.10 2.46 3.74
N ASP A 163 -5.64 3.54 3.18
CA ASP A 163 -5.50 4.90 3.67
C ASP A 163 -6.68 5.29 4.58
N PHE A 164 -6.50 5.12 5.89
CA PHE A 164 -7.53 5.38 6.88
C PHE A 164 -7.66 6.88 7.15
N LYS A 165 -8.87 7.39 6.96
CA LYS A 165 -9.18 8.81 7.18
C LYS A 165 -9.65 9.15 8.59
N SER A 166 -9.87 8.14 9.43
CA SER A 166 -10.19 8.33 10.85
C SER A 166 -9.81 7.08 11.65
N ILE A 167 -9.66 7.26 12.97
CA ILE A 167 -9.35 6.13 13.87
C ILE A 167 -10.55 5.17 13.98
N GLU A 168 -11.78 5.68 13.92
CA GLU A 168 -13.01 4.88 13.97
C GLU A 168 -13.11 3.94 12.76
N ALA A 169 -12.73 4.42 11.57
CA ALA A 169 -12.66 3.59 10.37
C ALA A 169 -11.64 2.46 10.55
N PHE A 170 -10.47 2.74 11.12
CA PHE A 170 -9.44 1.74 11.36
C PHE A 170 -9.85 0.71 12.43
N GLU A 171 -10.48 1.15 13.51
CA GLU A 171 -11.03 0.29 14.57
C GLU A 171 -12.10 -0.66 14.03
N ALA A 172 -13.03 -0.15 13.22
CA ALA A 172 -14.07 -0.97 12.59
C ALA A 172 -13.52 -1.95 11.53
N SER A 173 -12.27 -1.79 11.09
CA SER A 173 -11.66 -2.58 10.02
C SER A 173 -10.82 -3.76 10.51
N GLN A 174 -10.51 -3.86 11.82
CA GLN A 174 -9.53 -4.83 12.34
C GLN A 174 -9.85 -6.28 11.95
N ASP A 175 -11.11 -6.71 12.12
CA ASP A 175 -11.54 -8.06 11.79
C ASP A 175 -11.50 -8.34 10.28
N GLN A 176 -11.71 -7.32 9.45
CA GLN A 176 -11.67 -7.44 7.99
C GLN A 176 -10.23 -7.51 7.47
N ILE A 177 -9.28 -6.84 8.14
CA ILE A 177 -7.86 -6.80 7.77
C ILE A 177 -7.11 -8.04 8.25
N ALA A 178 -7.46 -8.56 9.44
CA ALA A 178 -6.73 -9.64 10.09
C ALA A 178 -6.42 -10.86 9.19
N PRO A 179 -7.37 -11.37 8.35
CA PRO A 179 -7.10 -12.47 7.43
C PRO A 179 -5.95 -12.18 6.45
N PHE A 180 -5.79 -10.94 6.01
CA PHE A 180 -4.85 -10.51 4.98
C PHE A 180 -3.46 -10.15 5.54
N SER A 181 -3.34 -10.02 6.87
CA SER A 181 -2.04 -9.83 7.55
C SER A 181 -1.28 -11.13 7.86
N LYS A 182 -1.89 -12.30 7.64
CA LYS A 182 -1.35 -13.61 8.06
C LYS A 182 -0.30 -14.16 7.10
N PRO A 183 0.69 -14.98 7.56
CA PRO A 183 1.79 -15.54 6.77
C PRO A 183 1.45 -16.09 5.39
N GLU A 184 0.26 -16.65 5.23
CA GLU A 184 -0.21 -17.33 4.03
C GLU A 184 -0.58 -16.36 2.89
N VAL A 185 -0.75 -15.07 3.21
CA VAL A 185 -1.09 -14.04 2.23
C VAL A 185 0.19 -13.60 1.52
N ASN A 186 0.17 -13.69 0.20
CA ASN A 186 1.33 -13.54 -0.69
C ASN A 186 1.48 -12.13 -1.30
N PHE A 187 0.69 -11.17 -0.85
CA PHE A 187 0.82 -9.77 -1.25
C PHE A 187 1.08 -8.85 -0.05
N GLN A 188 1.69 -7.70 -0.33
CA GLN A 188 2.06 -6.75 0.71
C GLN A 188 0.87 -5.88 1.10
N LEU A 189 0.55 -5.83 2.38
CA LEU A 189 -0.45 -4.93 2.95
C LEU A 189 0.23 -3.74 3.63
N TRP A 190 -0.24 -2.52 3.35
CA TRP A 190 0.19 -1.28 3.96
C TRP A 190 -0.98 -0.66 4.70
N LEU A 191 -0.73 -0.23 5.94
CA LEU A 191 -1.67 0.50 6.77
C LEU A 191 -1.23 1.97 6.77
N ASN A 192 -1.98 2.81 6.07
CA ASN A 192 -1.68 4.21 5.89
C ASN A 192 -2.58 5.11 6.72
N ALA A 193 -1.99 6.14 7.34
CA ALA A 193 -2.72 7.22 7.97
C ALA A 193 -1.80 8.43 8.19
N ASP A 194 -2.37 9.63 8.10
CA ASP A 194 -1.75 10.84 8.64
C ASP A 194 -2.02 10.91 10.14
N ILE A 195 -1.04 10.53 10.95
CA ILE A 195 -1.19 10.38 12.41
C ILE A 195 -0.68 11.57 13.21
N LEU A 196 0.01 12.50 12.55
CA LEU A 196 0.59 13.70 13.18
C LEU A 196 0.23 14.98 12.41
N PRO A 197 0.20 16.14 13.06
CA PRO A 197 0.11 17.41 12.37
C PRO A 197 1.42 17.70 11.62
N GLY A 198 1.30 18.14 10.37
CA GLY A 198 2.45 18.43 9.52
C GLY A 198 2.60 19.90 9.15
N PRO A 199 3.47 20.18 8.18
CA PRO A 199 3.73 21.53 7.73
C PRO A 199 2.48 22.24 7.21
N VAL A 200 2.53 23.56 7.31
CA VAL A 200 1.54 24.51 6.76
C VAL A 200 0.14 24.41 7.37
N ASN A 201 0.06 24.04 8.64
CA ASN A 201 -1.13 24.21 9.49
C ASN A 201 -2.41 23.67 8.85
N SER A 202 -2.42 22.37 8.51
CA SER A 202 -3.63 21.71 8.01
C SER A 202 -4.76 21.79 9.05
N SER A 203 -5.97 22.05 8.58
CA SER A 203 -7.19 21.96 9.39
C SER A 203 -7.68 20.52 9.55
N THR A 204 -7.07 19.58 8.82
CA THR A 204 -7.36 18.15 8.94
C THR A 204 -6.89 17.62 10.28
N VAL A 205 -7.82 17.01 11.03
CA VAL A 205 -7.51 16.34 12.30
C VAL A 205 -6.74 15.04 11.98
N PRO A 206 -5.51 14.87 12.51
CA PRO A 206 -4.78 13.62 12.33
C PRO A 206 -5.50 12.43 12.98
N VAL A 207 -5.28 11.24 12.44
CA VAL A 207 -5.69 9.98 13.06
C VAL A 207 -4.96 9.82 14.40
N ASP A 208 -5.65 9.33 15.44
CA ASP A 208 -5.02 9.12 16.76
C ASP A 208 -3.83 8.16 16.66
N ALA A 209 -2.62 8.71 16.85
CA ALA A 209 -1.38 8.01 16.60
C ALA A 209 -1.19 6.77 17.49
N PHE A 210 -1.43 6.88 18.79
CA PHE A 210 -1.20 5.79 19.73
C PHE A 210 -2.23 4.67 19.55
N ARG A 211 -3.50 5.01 19.31
CA ARG A 211 -4.52 4.01 18.99
C ARG A 211 -4.22 3.31 17.68
N PHE A 212 -3.85 4.06 16.64
CA PHE A 212 -3.48 3.51 15.33
C PHE A 212 -2.30 2.55 15.44
N LEU A 213 -1.20 2.95 16.10
CA LEU A 213 -0.02 2.08 16.24
C LEU A 213 -0.29 0.87 17.14
N LYS A 214 -1.05 1.03 18.22
CA LYS A 214 -1.46 -0.08 19.08
C LYS A 214 -2.24 -1.14 18.31
N LEU A 215 -3.24 -0.74 17.53
CA LEU A 215 -4.05 -1.66 16.72
C LEU A 215 -3.20 -2.29 15.61
N SER A 216 -2.34 -1.50 14.96
CA SER A 216 -1.43 -1.97 13.92
C SER A 216 -0.47 -3.07 14.40
N SER A 217 -0.14 -3.12 15.70
CA SER A 217 0.69 -4.20 16.26
C SER A 217 0.07 -5.60 16.12
N GLY A 218 -1.26 -5.68 15.95
CA GLY A 218 -1.98 -6.92 15.61
C GLY A 218 -1.73 -7.42 14.19
N HIS A 219 -1.08 -6.62 13.34
CA HIS A 219 -0.79 -6.90 11.94
C HIS A 219 0.73 -6.81 11.66
N PRO A 220 1.56 -7.66 12.29
CA PRO A 220 3.02 -7.50 12.30
C PRO A 220 3.72 -7.62 10.93
N ARG A 221 3.05 -8.16 9.91
CA ARG A 221 3.57 -8.22 8.53
C ARG A 221 3.17 -7.04 7.66
N ALA A 222 2.25 -6.21 8.13
CA ALA A 222 1.87 -5.00 7.40
C ALA A 222 3.00 -3.97 7.49
N VAL A 223 3.19 -3.21 6.41
CA VAL A 223 4.03 -2.01 6.40
C VAL A 223 3.19 -0.87 6.97
N LEU A 224 3.78 -0.06 7.85
CA LEU A 224 3.15 1.17 8.33
C LEU A 224 3.54 2.31 7.39
N SER A 225 2.55 2.96 6.80
CA SER A 225 2.72 4.15 5.97
C SER A 225 2.18 5.35 6.73
N ILE A 226 2.98 5.92 7.61
CA ILE A 226 2.50 6.88 8.63
C ILE A 226 3.03 8.27 8.37
N GLY A 227 2.11 9.21 8.16
CA GLY A 227 2.39 10.54 7.65
C GLY A 227 1.99 11.66 8.59
N TRP A 228 1.99 12.84 7.98
CA TRP A 228 1.54 14.06 8.61
C TRP A 228 0.44 14.71 7.77
N THR A 229 -0.55 15.31 8.42
CA THR A 229 -1.53 16.12 7.72
C THR A 229 -0.85 17.35 7.12
N THR A 230 -1.14 17.66 5.86
CA THR A 230 -0.56 18.81 5.16
C THR A 230 -1.65 19.69 4.55
N ASN A 231 -1.34 20.97 4.35
CA ASN A 231 -2.19 21.90 3.60
C ASN A 231 -1.33 22.68 2.62
N TYR A 232 -0.89 21.98 1.58
CA TYR A 232 -0.07 22.51 0.49
C TYR A 232 -0.88 22.48 -0.82
N GLY A 233 -0.46 23.23 -1.82
CA GLY A 233 -1.22 23.42 -3.07
C GLY A 233 -2.21 24.59 -3.01
N GLY A 234 -2.75 24.96 -4.16
CA GLY A 234 -3.60 26.16 -4.30
C GLY A 234 -2.81 27.43 -3.95
N ASP A 235 -3.29 28.21 -2.98
CA ASP A 235 -2.64 29.44 -2.53
C ASP A 235 -1.41 29.18 -1.65
N VAL A 236 -1.21 27.94 -1.18
CA VAL A 236 -0.05 27.56 -0.37
C VAL A 236 0.99 26.86 -1.22
N THR A 237 2.06 27.57 -1.55
CA THR A 237 3.11 27.03 -2.44
C THR A 237 4.47 26.90 -1.77
N SER A 238 4.57 27.18 -0.47
CA SER A 238 5.83 27.12 0.29
C SER A 238 5.67 26.47 1.64
N GLY A 239 6.67 25.70 2.07
CA GLY A 239 6.74 25.04 3.36
C GLY A 239 7.82 23.97 3.36
N ARG A 240 8.09 23.38 4.51
CA ARG A 240 9.00 22.24 4.66
C ARG A 240 8.68 21.45 5.93
N TYR A 241 9.12 20.20 6.00
CA TYR A 241 9.19 19.45 7.24
C TYR A 241 10.33 20.01 8.10
N GLU A 242 9.99 20.45 9.30
CA GLU A 242 10.93 20.92 10.32
C GLU A 242 11.29 19.79 11.30
N GLU A 243 12.37 20.00 12.06
CA GLU A 243 12.90 19.04 13.04
C GLU A 243 11.82 18.56 14.02
N GLY A 244 10.98 19.47 14.53
CA GLY A 244 9.90 19.12 15.45
C GLY A 244 8.88 18.12 14.88
N HIS A 245 8.66 18.10 13.55
CA HIS A 245 7.79 17.08 12.93
C HIS A 245 8.43 15.69 12.97
N ALA A 246 9.75 15.62 12.76
CA ALA A 246 10.50 14.36 12.80
C ALA A 246 10.67 13.87 14.25
N GLU A 247 10.98 14.77 15.18
CA GLU A 247 11.09 14.45 16.61
C GLU A 247 9.80 13.84 17.17
N GLU A 248 8.65 14.41 16.82
CA GLU A 248 7.36 13.89 17.27
C GLU A 248 7.06 12.50 16.67
N MET A 249 7.39 12.28 15.38
CA MET A 249 7.28 10.96 14.75
C MET A 249 8.16 9.93 15.45
N LEU A 250 9.42 10.27 15.72
CA LEU A 250 10.36 9.42 16.47
C LEU A 250 9.85 9.10 17.87
N ARG A 251 9.31 10.09 18.58
CA ARG A 251 8.73 9.93 19.91
C ARG A 251 7.59 8.91 19.90
N VAL A 252 6.63 9.10 19.01
CA VAL A 252 5.44 8.24 18.90
C VAL A 252 5.79 6.81 18.50
N LEU A 253 6.70 6.63 17.54
CA LEU A 253 7.21 5.32 17.13
C LEU A 253 7.86 4.57 18.30
N LYS A 254 8.71 5.26 19.07
CA LYS A 254 9.42 4.69 20.22
C LYS A 254 8.48 4.33 21.37
N GLU A 255 7.58 5.23 21.74
CA GLU A 255 6.60 5.01 22.81
C GLU A 255 5.63 3.87 22.48
N SER A 256 5.32 3.67 21.19
CA SER A 256 4.43 2.61 20.72
C SER A 256 5.14 1.27 20.47
N LEU A 257 6.47 1.20 20.68
CA LEU A 257 7.30 -0.01 20.48
C LEU A 257 7.12 -0.63 19.08
N VAL A 258 7.08 0.22 18.04
CA VAL A 258 6.92 -0.22 16.66
C VAL A 258 8.07 -1.15 16.26
N SER A 259 7.73 -2.25 15.61
CA SER A 259 8.69 -3.23 15.06
C SER A 259 8.44 -3.58 13.59
N GLN A 260 7.35 -3.03 13.03
CA GLN A 260 6.99 -3.19 11.63
C GLN A 260 7.90 -2.35 10.74
N THR A 261 7.90 -2.68 9.45
CA THR A 261 8.52 -1.82 8.44
C THR A 261 7.76 -0.51 8.35
N VAL A 262 8.49 0.61 8.26
CA VAL A 262 7.87 1.93 8.16
C VAL A 262 8.20 2.57 6.82
N THR A 263 7.24 3.26 6.24
CA THR A 263 7.46 4.25 5.20
C THR A 263 6.83 5.56 5.62
N PHE A 264 7.51 6.66 5.35
CA PHE A 264 7.03 8.00 5.67
C PHE A 264 6.46 8.64 4.40
N PRO A 265 5.13 8.69 4.23
CA PRO A 265 4.53 9.47 3.17
C PRO A 265 4.82 10.97 3.37
N VAL A 266 5.56 11.55 2.43
CA VAL A 266 5.95 12.96 2.43
C VAL A 266 5.48 13.63 1.15
N ARG A 267 4.89 14.82 1.29
CA ARG A 267 4.35 15.56 0.15
C ARG A 267 5.49 16.21 -0.65
N ALA A 268 5.54 15.96 -1.95
CA ALA A 268 6.64 16.28 -2.85
C ALA A 268 7.16 17.72 -2.73
N GLY A 269 6.26 18.71 -2.83
CA GLY A 269 6.64 20.13 -2.76
C GLY A 269 7.20 20.56 -1.40
N LEU A 270 6.80 19.91 -0.31
CA LEU A 270 7.38 20.12 1.03
C LEU A 270 8.70 19.36 1.18
N ALA A 271 8.74 18.11 0.72
CA ALA A 271 9.90 17.22 0.83
C ALA A 271 11.12 17.76 0.09
N ALA A 272 10.92 18.39 -1.08
CA ALA A 272 11.98 19.03 -1.86
C ALA A 272 12.86 19.95 -0.99
N HIS A 273 12.26 20.68 -0.05
CA HIS A 273 12.96 21.62 0.83
C HIS A 273 13.24 21.08 2.24
N SER A 274 13.23 19.76 2.43
CA SER A 274 13.31 19.09 3.74
C SER A 274 14.42 18.04 3.85
N GLN A 275 15.44 18.10 2.99
CA GLN A 275 16.45 17.03 2.84
C GLN A 275 17.08 16.59 4.17
N GLU A 276 17.62 17.54 4.93
CA GLU A 276 18.33 17.25 6.18
C GLU A 276 17.43 16.52 7.20
N VAL A 277 16.24 17.05 7.46
CA VAL A 277 15.29 16.48 8.42
C VAL A 277 14.83 15.09 8.00
N LEU A 278 14.51 14.88 6.72
CA LEU A 278 14.01 13.59 6.24
C LEU A 278 15.10 12.51 6.21
N ILE A 279 16.34 12.87 5.85
CA ILE A 279 17.47 11.94 5.90
C ILE A 279 17.77 11.53 7.35
N GLN A 280 17.81 12.49 8.27
CA GLN A 280 18.02 12.20 9.69
C GLN A 280 16.91 11.31 10.28
N LEU A 281 15.64 11.53 9.89
CA LEU A 281 14.53 10.67 10.28
C LEU A 281 14.75 9.21 9.82
N LEU A 282 15.18 9.02 8.57
CA LEU A 282 15.46 7.69 8.03
C LEU A 282 16.66 7.01 8.71
N GLU A 283 17.70 7.75 9.05
CA GLU A 283 18.86 7.24 9.78
C GLU A 283 18.48 6.77 11.19
N GLN A 284 17.69 7.59 11.90
CA GLN A 284 17.23 7.33 13.26
C GLN A 284 16.16 6.23 13.36
N THR A 285 15.63 5.76 12.23
CA THR A 285 14.63 4.68 12.15
C THR A 285 15.10 3.52 11.27
N SER A 286 16.42 3.41 11.05
CA SER A 286 17.02 2.40 10.17
C SER A 286 16.74 0.96 10.63
N GLU A 287 16.55 0.73 11.93
CA GLU A 287 16.14 -0.55 12.52
C GLU A 287 14.74 -0.99 12.09
N LEU A 288 13.88 -0.03 11.72
CA LEU A 288 12.54 -0.28 11.16
C LEU A 288 12.58 -0.47 9.63
N ARG A 289 13.78 -0.52 9.02
CA ARG A 289 13.96 -0.58 7.56
C ARG A 289 13.17 0.53 6.86
N SER A 290 13.26 1.75 7.42
CA SER A 290 12.43 2.87 6.99
C SER A 290 12.74 3.35 5.57
N THR A 291 11.72 3.88 4.90
CA THR A 291 11.76 4.39 3.53
C THR A 291 10.94 5.68 3.41
N LEU A 292 11.04 6.38 2.29
CA LEU A 292 10.12 7.49 1.95
C LEU A 292 9.07 7.02 0.94
N THR A 293 7.85 7.51 1.10
CA THR A 293 6.84 7.48 0.03
C THR A 293 6.59 8.92 -0.38
N VAL A 294 7.14 9.35 -1.53
CA VAL A 294 6.93 10.71 -2.02
C VAL A 294 5.62 10.75 -2.78
N TRP A 295 4.70 11.61 -2.33
CA TRP A 295 3.39 11.76 -2.97
C TRP A 295 3.09 13.21 -3.36
N SER A 296 2.25 13.43 -4.36
CA SER A 296 1.85 14.78 -4.79
C SER A 296 0.43 14.79 -5.32
N SER A 297 -0.32 15.87 -5.09
CA SER A 297 -1.57 16.10 -5.84
C SER A 297 -1.27 16.67 -7.22
N GLU A 298 -2.21 16.51 -8.16
CA GLU A 298 -2.15 17.20 -9.44
C GLU A 298 -2.16 18.73 -9.22
N GLY A 299 -1.22 19.43 -9.86
CA GLY A 299 -1.06 20.88 -9.74
C GLY A 299 -0.34 21.37 -8.48
N ASP A 300 0.12 20.48 -7.59
CA ASP A 300 1.02 20.89 -6.51
C ASP A 300 2.32 21.48 -7.10
N PRO A 301 2.78 22.65 -6.63
CA PRO A 301 4.07 23.19 -7.04
C PRO A 301 5.20 22.33 -6.45
N VAL A 302 6.17 21.95 -7.28
CA VAL A 302 7.29 21.12 -6.82
C VAL A 302 8.60 21.66 -7.41
N ASP A 303 9.59 21.88 -6.54
CA ASP A 303 10.98 22.06 -6.97
C ASP A 303 11.54 20.68 -7.37
N VAL A 304 11.48 20.39 -8.67
CA VAL A 304 11.85 19.10 -9.25
C VAL A 304 13.33 18.78 -9.00
N ASP A 305 14.21 19.78 -9.05
CA ASP A 305 15.65 19.58 -8.88
C ASP A 305 15.99 19.20 -7.44
N GLU A 306 15.44 19.93 -6.46
CA GLU A 306 15.66 19.62 -5.05
C GLU A 306 14.95 18.33 -4.62
N LEU A 307 13.78 18.01 -5.18
CA LEU A 307 13.13 16.72 -4.94
C LEU A 307 13.95 15.56 -5.50
N ARG A 308 14.41 15.66 -6.75
CA ARG A 308 15.28 14.65 -7.36
C ARG A 308 16.54 14.43 -6.53
N LYS A 309 17.16 15.51 -6.06
CA LYS A 309 18.35 15.45 -5.20
C LYS A 309 18.07 14.71 -3.89
N LEU A 310 16.94 14.97 -3.24
CA LEU A 310 16.50 14.20 -2.07
C LEU A 310 16.42 12.71 -2.39
N MET A 311 15.70 12.34 -3.46
CA MET A 311 15.48 10.95 -3.82
C MET A 311 16.78 10.19 -4.14
N LEU A 312 17.71 10.84 -4.87
CA LEU A 312 19.01 10.26 -5.17
C LEU A 312 19.90 10.13 -3.94
N THR A 313 19.78 11.04 -2.98
CA THR A 313 20.52 10.99 -1.71
C THR A 313 20.00 9.88 -0.80
N VAL A 314 18.69 9.68 -0.73
CA VAL A 314 18.05 8.61 0.05
C VAL A 314 18.26 7.24 -0.60
N GLY A 315 18.31 7.20 -1.92
CA GLY A 315 18.35 5.98 -2.73
C GLY A 315 16.97 5.66 -3.32
N LEU A 316 16.95 5.31 -4.61
CA LEU A 316 15.72 4.97 -5.33
C LEU A 316 15.12 3.63 -4.85
N ASP A 317 15.95 2.73 -4.33
CA ASP A 317 15.55 1.48 -3.70
C ASP A 317 14.85 1.69 -2.34
N ARG A 318 14.97 2.90 -1.77
CA ARG A 318 14.35 3.30 -0.50
C ARG A 318 13.31 4.41 -0.65
N THR A 319 12.89 4.68 -1.89
CA THR A 319 11.91 5.73 -2.20
C THR A 319 10.81 5.19 -3.09
N TYR A 320 9.57 5.25 -2.59
CA TYR A 320 8.36 4.98 -3.37
C TYR A 320 7.82 6.28 -3.97
N LEU A 321 7.19 6.19 -5.15
CA LEU A 321 6.62 7.32 -5.86
C LEU A 321 5.11 7.15 -6.07
N ASP A 322 4.36 8.15 -5.62
CA ASP A 322 2.92 8.30 -5.81
C ASP A 322 2.62 9.73 -6.30
N VAL A 323 3.07 10.03 -7.52
CA VAL A 323 3.00 11.38 -8.09
C VAL A 323 2.33 11.37 -9.46
N PRO A 324 1.70 12.49 -9.87
CA PRO A 324 1.18 12.69 -11.21
C PRO A 324 2.21 12.41 -12.31
N GLN A 325 1.73 11.97 -13.47
CA GLN A 325 2.59 11.48 -14.56
C GLN A 325 3.47 12.58 -15.17
N ASP A 326 3.00 13.83 -15.17
CA ASP A 326 3.77 15.01 -15.56
C ASP A 326 4.98 15.21 -14.63
N LEU A 327 4.76 15.29 -13.31
CA LEU A 327 5.84 15.40 -12.33
C LEU A 327 6.82 14.22 -12.42
N LYS A 328 6.29 13.00 -12.55
CA LYS A 328 7.11 11.79 -12.75
C LYS A 328 8.04 11.91 -13.95
N SER A 329 7.55 12.49 -15.06
CA SER A 329 8.30 12.63 -16.30
C SER A 329 9.39 13.70 -16.19
N GLU A 330 9.17 14.74 -15.40
CA GLU A 330 10.12 15.82 -15.14
C GLU A 330 11.26 15.43 -14.18
N LEU A 331 11.02 14.47 -13.28
CA LEU A 331 12.04 14.00 -12.33
C LEU A 331 13.27 13.40 -13.01
N HIS A 332 13.16 12.95 -14.27
CA HIS A 332 14.28 12.41 -15.06
C HIS A 332 15.18 11.42 -14.28
N LEU A 333 14.55 10.52 -13.51
CA LEU A 333 15.27 9.57 -12.67
C LEU A 333 16.05 8.56 -13.53
N PRO A 334 17.24 8.12 -13.08
CA PRO A 334 17.95 7.03 -13.71
C PRO A 334 17.03 5.82 -13.89
N VAL A 335 17.01 5.26 -15.09
CA VAL A 335 16.38 3.96 -15.32
C VAL A 335 17.35 2.91 -14.80
N ASP A 336 16.88 1.94 -14.02
CA ASP A 336 17.71 0.82 -13.59
C ASP A 336 18.30 0.14 -14.84
N ASP A 337 19.59 0.36 -15.10
CA ASP A 337 20.33 -0.52 -16.00
C ASP A 337 20.54 -1.85 -15.24
N ASP A 338 20.00 -2.93 -15.80
CA ASP A 338 20.06 -4.30 -15.29
C ASP A 338 21.42 -4.64 -14.66
N TYR A 339 21.43 -4.95 -13.35
CA TYR A 339 22.55 -5.61 -12.66
C TYR A 339 22.32 -7.11 -12.51
#